data_AF-A0A0D3KUW4-F1
#
_entry.id   AF-A0A0D3KUW4-F1
#
_cell.length_a   1.000
_cell.length_b   1.000
_cell.length_c   1.000
_cell.angle_alpha   90.00
_cell.angle_beta   90.00
_cell.angle_gamma   90.00
#
_symmetry.space_group_name_H-M   'P 1'
#
loop_
_entity.id
_entity.type
_entity.pdbx_description
1 polymer ?
#
loop_
_entity_poly.entity_id
_entity_poly.type
_entity_poly.pdbx_seq_one_letter_code
_entity_poly.pdbx_strand_id
1 'polypeptide(L)'
;MSTGAVARTDADRAAAHAVRLRNYFYGQPSAGGAAQLSPHSVEVGFDAVEVYRLSEAPPAPATALPLGTEFAGEQLLATRLVGGQLAPLVHSLLAVVRSPSGSCDDLLAAPLAGVVLVSAVDLERQRITLLSPSPLPLPSMTLLAGSLRWSGA
;
A
#
# COMPACT_ATOMS: atom_id res chain seq x y z
N MET A 1 -31.67 9.15 20.36
CA MET A 1 -31.16 7.76 20.25
C MET A 1 -31.35 7.33 18.81
N SER A 2 -30.29 6.95 18.09
CA SER A 2 -30.38 6.58 16.66
C SER A 2 -30.80 5.11 16.55
N THR A 3 -32.06 4.87 16.16
CA THR A 3 -32.68 3.53 16.07
C THR A 3 -32.46 2.84 14.71
N GLY A 4 -31.40 3.20 13.97
CA GLY A 4 -31.21 2.79 12.57
C GLY A 4 -29.90 2.07 12.24
N ALA A 5 -29.05 1.75 13.22
CA ALA A 5 -27.80 1.06 12.95
C ALA A 5 -28.03 -0.45 12.76
N VAL A 6 -27.70 -0.96 11.57
CA VAL A 6 -27.77 -2.39 11.23
C VAL A 6 -26.35 -2.97 11.19
N ALA A 7 -26.17 -4.19 11.71
CA ALA A 7 -24.91 -4.91 11.64
C ALA A 7 -24.51 -5.19 10.18
N ARG A 8 -23.27 -4.89 9.82
CA ARG A 8 -22.74 -5.14 8.46
C ARG A 8 -22.03 -6.48 8.41
N THR A 9 -22.25 -7.21 7.33
CA THR A 9 -21.55 -8.45 7.02
C THR A 9 -20.17 -8.17 6.40
N ASP A 10 -19.32 -9.20 6.30
CA ASP A 10 -18.04 -9.10 5.57
C ASP A 10 -18.23 -8.74 4.11
N ALA A 11 -19.28 -9.26 3.48
CA ALA A 11 -19.64 -8.94 2.10
C ALA A 11 -19.98 -7.45 1.94
N ASP A 12 -20.75 -6.87 2.87
CA ASP A 12 -21.06 -5.44 2.86
C ASP A 12 -19.80 -4.58 3.00
N ARG A 13 -18.87 -5.01 3.87
CA ARG A 13 -17.60 -4.32 4.07
C ARG A 13 -16.71 -4.38 2.82
N ALA A 14 -16.62 -5.55 2.18
CA ALA A 14 -15.86 -5.74 0.95
C ALA A 14 -16.43 -4.91 -0.21
N ALA A 15 -17.76 -4.93 -0.41
CA ALA A 15 -18.43 -4.14 -1.43
C ALA A 15 -18.22 -2.63 -1.21
N ALA A 16 -18.40 -2.16 0.03
CA ALA A 16 -18.15 -0.75 0.37
C ALA A 16 -16.67 -0.36 0.20
N HIS A 17 -15.73 -1.29 0.42
CA HIS A 17 -14.31 -1.07 0.17
C HIS A 17 -14.01 -0.93 -1.33
N ALA A 18 -14.54 -1.81 -2.17
CA ALA A 18 -14.40 -1.72 -3.62
C ALA A 18 -14.96 -0.41 -4.18
N VAL A 19 -16.14 0.02 -3.70
CA VAL A 19 -16.72 1.32 -4.08
C VAL A 19 -15.82 2.48 -3.67
N ARG A 20 -15.24 2.45 -2.46
CA ARG A 20 -14.31 3.49 -2.00
C ARG A 20 -13.05 3.57 -2.86
N LEU A 21 -12.45 2.44 -3.19
CA LEU A 21 -11.26 2.39 -4.05
C LEU A 21 -11.56 2.88 -5.46
N ARG A 22 -12.67 2.45 -6.06
CA ARG A 22 -13.11 2.96 -7.36
C ARG A 22 -13.28 4.48 -7.30
N ASN A 23 -13.97 4.98 -6.28
CA ASN A 23 -14.21 6.41 -6.14
C ASN A 23 -12.93 7.22 -5.90
N TYR A 24 -11.91 6.62 -5.28
CA TYR A 24 -10.60 7.25 -5.10
C TYR A 24 -9.90 7.53 -6.44
N PHE A 25 -9.92 6.56 -7.37
CA PHE A 25 -9.25 6.71 -8.67
C PHE A 25 -10.11 7.39 -9.74
N TYR A 26 -11.43 7.14 -9.73
CA TYR A 26 -12.34 7.56 -10.81
C TYR A 26 -13.35 8.64 -10.39
N GLY A 27 -13.31 9.07 -9.13
CA GLY A 27 -14.28 10.02 -8.59
C GLY A 27 -15.63 9.38 -8.25
N GLN A 28 -16.48 10.13 -7.55
CA GLN A 28 -17.82 9.69 -7.21
C GLN A 28 -18.81 10.02 -8.33
N PRO A 29 -19.60 9.04 -8.80
CA PRO A 29 -20.74 9.34 -9.66
C PRO A 29 -21.77 10.09 -8.81
N SER A 30 -21.92 11.40 -9.00
CA SER A 30 -22.98 12.17 -8.36
C SER A 30 -24.02 12.63 -9.37
N ALA A 31 -25.27 12.73 -8.92
CA ALA A 31 -26.39 13.22 -9.71
C ALA A 31 -26.32 14.74 -10.03
N GLY A 32 -25.25 15.44 -9.61
CA GLY A 32 -25.08 16.89 -9.72
C GLY A 32 -23.71 17.36 -10.25
N GLY A 33 -22.96 16.50 -10.94
CA GLY A 33 -21.75 16.91 -11.67
C GLY A 33 -20.43 16.91 -10.89
N ALA A 34 -20.27 16.07 -9.88
CA ALA A 34 -18.93 15.82 -9.28
C ALA A 34 -17.95 15.31 -10.36
N ALA A 35 -16.73 15.83 -10.29
CA ALA A 35 -15.69 15.62 -11.28
C ALA A 35 -15.33 14.13 -11.43
N GLN A 36 -15.58 13.60 -12.63
CA GLN A 36 -15.06 12.32 -13.05
C GLN A 36 -13.54 12.41 -13.11
N LEU A 37 -12.85 11.58 -12.33
CA LEU A 37 -11.39 11.51 -12.34
C LEU A 37 -10.94 10.51 -13.39
N SER A 38 -9.83 10.83 -14.05
CA SER A 38 -9.19 9.95 -15.02
C SER A 38 -7.82 9.55 -14.46
N PRO A 39 -7.68 8.35 -13.89
CA PRO A 39 -6.41 7.93 -13.33
C PRO A 39 -5.38 7.69 -14.44
N HIS A 40 -4.12 7.87 -14.10
CA HIS A 40 -3.00 7.76 -15.02
C HIS A 40 -2.22 6.48 -14.77
N SER A 41 -2.01 5.69 -15.82
CA SER A 41 -1.14 4.53 -15.77
C SER A 41 0.26 4.94 -16.20
N VAL A 42 1.26 4.65 -15.36
CA VAL A 42 2.65 4.94 -15.67
C VAL A 42 3.56 3.79 -15.29
N GLU A 43 4.49 3.53 -16.20
CA GLU A 43 5.51 2.53 -16.07
C GLU A 43 6.80 3.18 -15.53
N VAL A 44 7.38 2.61 -14.47
CA VAL A 44 8.63 3.07 -13.84
C VAL A 44 9.59 1.89 -13.66
N GLY A 45 10.88 2.18 -13.61
CA GLY A 45 11.92 1.17 -13.42
C GLY A 45 12.00 0.72 -11.98
N PHE A 46 12.43 -0.52 -11.74
CA PHE A 46 12.68 -1.01 -10.39
C PHE A 46 13.78 -0.22 -9.65
N ASP A 47 14.69 0.38 -10.40
CA ASP A 47 15.74 1.28 -9.92
C ASP A 47 15.18 2.66 -9.50
N ALA A 48 14.08 3.09 -10.12
CA ALA A 48 13.45 4.37 -9.84
C ALA A 48 12.51 4.35 -8.63
N VAL A 49 12.22 3.17 -8.04
CA VAL A 49 11.31 3.03 -6.89
C VAL A 49 11.91 2.23 -5.74
N GLU A 50 11.48 2.55 -4.54
CA GLU A 50 11.84 1.80 -3.33
C GLU A 50 10.58 1.27 -2.69
N VAL A 51 10.33 -0.03 -2.83
CA VAL A 51 9.14 -0.66 -2.26
C VAL A 51 9.50 -1.35 -0.96
N TYR A 52 8.82 -0.99 0.13
CA TYR A 52 9.00 -1.57 1.45
C TYR A 52 7.76 -2.36 1.87
N ARG A 53 7.96 -3.40 2.67
CA ARG A 53 6.91 -4.11 3.39
C ARG A 53 7.23 -4.10 4.87
N LEU A 54 6.24 -3.78 5.69
CA LEU A 54 6.33 -3.94 7.13
C LEU A 54 5.92 -5.37 7.50
N SER A 55 6.72 -6.01 8.35
CA SER A 55 6.46 -7.33 8.90
C SER A 55 6.86 -7.37 10.37
N GLU A 56 6.26 -8.26 11.13
CA GLU A 56 6.74 -8.55 12.48
C GLU A 56 8.14 -9.17 12.44
N ALA A 57 8.99 -8.76 13.38
CA ALA A 57 10.29 -9.36 13.60
C ALA A 57 10.08 -10.84 13.99
N PRO A 58 10.90 -11.76 13.47
CA PRO A 58 10.87 -13.14 13.93
C PRO A 58 11.10 -13.19 15.44
N PRO A 59 10.40 -14.08 16.17
CA PRO A 59 10.70 -14.29 17.58
C PRO A 59 12.16 -14.75 17.70
N ALA A 60 12.93 -14.07 18.54
CA ALA A 60 14.34 -14.35 18.73
C ALA A 60 14.48 -15.71 19.41
N PRO A 61 15.47 -16.54 19.00
CA PRO A 61 15.68 -17.83 19.61
C PRO A 61 16.01 -17.68 21.10
N ALA A 62 15.46 -18.56 21.93
CA ALA A 62 15.58 -18.51 23.39
C ALA A 62 17.04 -18.50 23.92
N THR A 63 18.00 -18.94 23.10
CA THR A 63 19.44 -18.92 23.39
C THR A 63 20.11 -17.55 23.27
N ALA A 64 19.45 -16.56 22.65
CA ALA A 64 19.94 -15.19 22.51
C ALA A 64 19.40 -14.24 23.60
N LEU A 65 18.51 -14.73 24.48
CA LEU A 65 17.95 -13.94 25.57
C LEU A 65 18.84 -14.13 26.82
N PRO A 66 19.34 -13.05 27.44
CA PRO A 66 19.97 -13.13 28.74
C PRO A 66 19.03 -13.80 29.75
N LEU A 67 19.59 -14.64 30.62
CA LEU A 67 18.84 -15.29 31.70
C LEU A 67 18.14 -14.21 32.55
N GLY A 68 16.81 -14.13 32.46
CA GLY A 68 15.98 -13.22 33.25
C GLY A 68 15.36 -12.03 32.50
N THR A 69 15.54 -11.90 31.17
CA THR A 69 14.85 -10.86 30.38
C THR A 69 13.69 -11.46 29.57
N GLU A 70 12.49 -10.92 29.77
CA GLU A 70 11.32 -11.20 28.94
C GLU A 70 11.43 -10.52 27.57
N PHE A 71 10.80 -11.11 26.56
CA PHE A 71 10.83 -10.63 25.18
C PHE A 71 10.22 -9.23 25.10
N ALA A 72 11.00 -8.24 24.63
CA ALA A 72 10.49 -6.89 24.40
C ALA A 72 9.67 -6.82 23.10
N GLY A 73 8.49 -7.43 23.10
CA GLY A 73 7.36 -7.11 22.23
C GLY A 73 7.47 -7.31 20.71
N GLU A 74 6.32 -7.14 20.06
CA GLU A 74 6.07 -7.17 18.61
C GLU A 74 6.83 -6.03 17.91
N GLN A 75 8.11 -6.24 17.57
CA GLN A 75 8.88 -5.25 16.83
C GLN A 75 8.58 -5.33 15.33
N LEU A 76 8.21 -4.22 14.69
CA LEU A 76 8.04 -4.16 13.25
C LEU A 76 9.39 -3.96 12.55
N LEU A 77 9.58 -4.66 11.43
CA LEU A 77 10.71 -4.52 10.53
C LEU A 77 10.24 -4.07 9.15
N ALA A 78 10.97 -3.11 8.57
CA ALA A 78 10.80 -2.71 7.18
C ALA A 78 11.75 -3.50 6.29
N THR A 79 11.20 -4.27 5.35
CA THR A 79 11.97 -5.02 4.36
C THR A 79 11.80 -4.39 2.99
N ARG A 80 12.91 -4.03 2.33
CA ARG A 80 12.89 -3.56 0.94
C ARG A 80 12.67 -4.74 0.00
N LEU A 81 11.65 -4.66 -0.85
CA LEU A 81 11.31 -5.65 -1.86
C LEU A 81 12.08 -5.34 -3.16
N VAL A 82 12.67 -6.38 -3.77
CA VAL A 82 13.44 -6.24 -5.01
C VAL A 82 13.12 -7.34 -6.02
N GLY A 83 13.25 -7.01 -7.31
CA GLY A 83 13.14 -7.98 -8.42
C GLY A 83 11.88 -8.84 -8.34
N GLY A 84 12.05 -10.16 -8.28
CA GLY A 84 10.95 -11.13 -8.22
C GLY A 84 9.99 -10.95 -7.03
N GLN A 85 10.42 -10.31 -5.93
CA GLN A 85 9.56 -10.03 -4.78
C GLN A 85 8.48 -8.98 -5.08
N LEU A 86 8.61 -8.24 -6.17
CA LEU A 86 7.62 -7.27 -6.63
C LEU A 86 6.47 -7.93 -7.41
N ALA A 87 6.70 -9.08 -8.06
CA ALA A 87 5.68 -9.80 -8.83
C ALA A 87 4.37 -10.08 -8.05
N PRO A 88 4.38 -10.54 -6.78
CA PRO A 88 3.14 -10.76 -6.03
C PRO A 88 2.41 -9.48 -5.63
N LEU A 89 2.95 -8.29 -5.93
CA LEU A 89 2.30 -7.00 -5.66
C LEU A 89 1.30 -6.61 -6.74
N VAL A 90 1.17 -7.33 -7.85
CA VAL A 90 0.12 -7.07 -8.84
C VAL A 90 -1.26 -7.02 -8.15
N HIS A 91 -2.06 -6.02 -8.49
CA HIS A 91 -3.34 -5.66 -7.87
C HIS A 91 -3.24 -5.21 -6.42
N SER A 92 -2.05 -5.01 -5.86
CA SER A 92 -1.89 -4.48 -4.50
C SER A 92 -1.83 -2.97 -4.53
N LEU A 93 -2.38 -2.35 -3.48
CA LEU A 93 -2.26 -0.92 -3.24
C LEU A 93 -0.97 -0.63 -2.49
N LEU A 94 -0.22 0.34 -2.98
CA LEU A 94 0.99 0.85 -2.34
C LEU A 94 0.76 2.28 -1.87
N ALA A 95 1.10 2.56 -0.63
CA ALA A 95 1.09 3.92 -0.12
C ALA A 95 2.34 4.66 -0.58
N VAL A 96 2.15 5.86 -1.11
CA VAL A 96 3.25 6.77 -1.45
C VAL A 96 3.63 7.53 -0.20
N VAL A 97 4.81 7.25 0.36
CA VAL A 97 5.27 7.84 1.62
C VAL A 97 6.45 8.76 1.38
N ARG A 98 6.54 9.86 2.12
CA ARG A 98 7.70 10.76 2.08
C ARG A 98 8.66 10.41 3.21
N SER A 99 9.44 9.37 3.00
CA SER A 99 10.47 8.90 3.96
C SER A 99 11.86 9.18 3.37
N PRO A 100 12.68 10.04 4.01
CA PRO A 100 14.04 10.33 3.53
C PRO A 100 15.05 9.19 3.76
N SER A 101 14.81 8.31 4.74
CA SER A 101 15.80 7.30 5.16
C SER A 101 15.42 5.85 4.83
N GLY A 102 14.13 5.56 4.61
CA GLY A 102 13.63 4.20 4.40
C GLY A 102 13.79 3.28 5.61
N SER A 103 14.15 3.82 6.79
CA SER A 103 14.19 3.07 8.05
C SER A 103 12.78 2.76 8.54
N CYS A 104 12.62 1.72 9.37
CA CYS A 104 11.29 1.32 9.85
C CYS A 104 10.58 2.45 10.60
N ASP A 105 11.26 3.10 11.55
CA ASP A 105 10.69 4.19 12.34
C ASP A 105 10.32 5.40 11.49
N ASP A 106 11.15 5.73 10.49
CA ASP A 106 10.88 6.81 9.55
C ASP A 106 9.69 6.47 8.64
N LEU A 107 9.61 5.25 8.12
CA LEU A 107 8.46 4.80 7.31
C LEU A 107 7.16 4.82 8.11
N LEU A 108 7.20 4.52 9.41
CA LEU A 108 6.05 4.57 10.30
C LEU A 108 5.62 6.00 10.64
N ALA A 109 6.57 6.93 10.77
CA ALA A 109 6.30 8.34 11.06
C ALA A 109 6.04 9.20 9.80
N ALA A 110 6.43 8.71 8.62
CA ALA A 110 6.40 9.47 7.38
C ALA A 110 4.97 9.82 6.94
N PRO A 111 4.75 11.05 6.45
CA PRO A 111 3.45 11.44 5.94
C PRO A 111 3.15 10.75 4.61
N LEU A 112 1.90 10.29 4.47
CA LEU A 112 1.37 9.67 3.27
C LEU A 112 0.92 10.74 2.26
N ALA A 113 1.42 10.67 1.03
CA ALA A 113 1.03 11.54 -0.07
C ALA A 113 -0.23 11.03 -0.80
N GLY A 114 -0.39 9.72 -0.88
CA GLY A 114 -1.50 9.08 -1.57
C GLY A 114 -1.31 7.58 -1.67
N VAL A 115 -2.12 6.94 -2.50
CA VAL A 115 -2.07 5.50 -2.76
C VAL A 115 -2.06 5.28 -4.27
N VAL A 116 -1.25 4.32 -4.72
CA VAL A 116 -1.18 3.88 -6.12
C VAL A 116 -1.51 2.40 -6.20
N LEU A 117 -2.05 1.94 -7.32
CA LEU A 117 -2.31 0.53 -7.57
C LEU A 117 -1.24 -0.03 -8.50
N VAL A 118 -0.69 -1.20 -8.15
CA VAL A 118 0.15 -1.95 -9.09
C VAL A 118 -0.74 -2.66 -10.10
N SER A 119 -0.70 -2.23 -11.35
CA SER A 119 -1.47 -2.85 -12.43
C SER A 119 -0.72 -4.01 -13.10
N ALA A 120 0.60 -3.89 -13.25
CA ALA A 120 1.45 -4.92 -13.84
C ALA A 120 2.89 -4.82 -13.30
N VAL A 121 3.60 -5.96 -13.33
CA VAL A 121 5.03 -6.07 -13.00
C VAL A 121 5.69 -6.88 -14.09
N ASP A 122 6.64 -6.27 -14.80
CA ASP A 122 7.44 -6.89 -15.84
C ASP A 122 8.85 -7.16 -15.29
N LEU A 123 9.15 -8.43 -15.01
CA LEU A 123 10.44 -8.85 -14.47
C LEU A 123 11.55 -8.86 -15.53
N GLU A 124 11.21 -9.04 -16.81
CA GLU A 124 12.19 -9.08 -17.89
C GLU A 124 12.71 -7.68 -18.20
N ARG A 125 11.80 -6.71 -18.28
CA ARG A 125 12.14 -5.29 -18.50
C ARG A 125 12.52 -4.56 -17.21
N GLN A 126 12.32 -5.19 -16.06
CA GLN A 126 12.48 -4.59 -14.72
C GLN A 126 11.64 -3.33 -14.53
N ARG A 127 10.36 -3.41 -14.90
CA ARG A 127 9.40 -2.30 -14.88
C ARG A 127 8.18 -2.64 -14.05
N ILE A 128 7.65 -1.65 -13.35
CA ILE A 128 6.39 -1.72 -12.61
C ILE A 128 5.42 -0.68 -13.17
N THR A 129 4.18 -1.10 -13.45
CA THR A 129 3.13 -0.22 -13.95
C THR A 129 2.19 0.17 -12.81
N LEU A 130 2.16 1.45 -12.50
CA LEU A 130 1.40 2.04 -11.40
C LEU A 130 0.23 2.84 -11.95
N LEU A 131 -0.95 2.62 -11.39
CA LEU A 131 -2.12 3.47 -11.60
C LEU A 131 -2.16 4.53 -10.49
N SER A 132 -2.07 5.79 -10.88
CA SER A 132 -2.06 6.96 -9.99
C SER A 132 -3.35 7.78 -10.17
N PRO A 133 -3.95 8.32 -9.09
CA PRO A 133 -5.11 9.20 -9.19
C PRO A 133 -4.76 10.58 -9.80
N SER A 134 -3.49 10.98 -9.76
CA SER A 134 -3.00 12.27 -10.28
C SER A 134 -1.94 12.08 -11.37
N PRO A 135 -1.79 13.04 -12.30
CA PRO A 135 -0.71 13.01 -13.29
C PRO A 135 0.66 13.07 -12.60
N LEU A 136 1.64 12.37 -13.18
CA LEU A 136 3.01 12.31 -12.68
C LEU A 136 3.80 13.62 -12.88
N PRO A 137 4.92 13.83 -12.15
CA PRO A 137 5.67 12.87 -11.32
C PRO A 137 5.00 12.52 -9.98
N LEU A 138 5.25 11.30 -9.48
CA LEU A 138 4.81 10.94 -8.13
C LEU A 138 5.56 11.82 -7.11
N PRO A 139 4.89 12.26 -6.02
CA PRO A 139 5.52 13.09 -4.99
C PRO A 139 6.70 12.44 -4.28
N SER A 140 6.76 11.11 -4.29
CA SER A 140 7.85 10.28 -3.74
C SER A 140 7.87 8.95 -4.49
N MET A 141 9.06 8.36 -4.58
CA MET A 141 9.26 7.01 -5.13
C MET A 141 9.45 5.95 -4.04
N THR A 142 9.34 6.33 -2.77
CA THR A 142 9.28 5.41 -1.64
C THR A 142 7.84 4.94 -1.44
N LEU A 143 7.62 3.64 -1.63
CA LEU A 143 6.31 3.00 -1.65
C LEU A 143 6.22 1.97 -0.53
N LEU A 144 5.10 1.97 0.19
CA LEU A 144 4.84 1.01 1.26
C LEU A 144 3.74 0.04 0.83
N ALA A 145 4.07 -1.25 0.77
CA ALA A 145 3.15 -2.31 0.40
C ALA A 145 2.21 -2.65 1.57
N GLY A 146 0.91 -2.44 1.34
CA GLY A 146 -0.15 -2.83 2.26
C GLY A 146 -0.71 -4.24 1.98
N SER A 147 -1.71 -4.62 2.76
CA SER A 147 -2.47 -5.87 2.59
C SER A 147 -3.66 -5.73 1.63
N LEU A 148 -4.05 -4.49 1.29
CA LEU A 148 -5.21 -4.22 0.46
C LEU A 148 -4.92 -4.54 -1.00
N ARG A 149 -5.83 -5.31 -1.60
CA ARG A 149 -5.79 -5.66 -3.02
C ARG A 149 -7.07 -5.25 -3.72
N TRP A 150 -6.93 -4.88 -4.97
CA TRP A 150 -8.00 -4.51 -5.86
C TRP A 150 -7.69 -4.97 -7.28
N SER A 151 -8.31 -6.07 -7.68
CA SER A 151 -8.54 -6.37 -9.09
C SER A 151 -9.67 -5.44 -9.52
N GLY A 152 -9.43 -4.54 -10.48
CA GLY A 152 -10.44 -3.63 -10.98
C GLY A 152 -11.76 -4.33 -11.32
N ALA A 153 -12.87 -3.59 -11.25
CA ALA A 153 -14.13 -3.99 -11.87
C ALA A 153 -14.10 -3.66 -13.35
#